data_AF-A0AAJ0TBI3-F1
#
_entry.id   AF-A0AAJ0TBI3-F1
#
_cell.length_a   1.000
_cell.length_b   1.000
_cell.length_c   1.000
_cell.angle_alpha   90.00
_cell.angle_beta   90.00
_cell.angle_gamma   90.00
#
_symmetry.space_group_name_H-M   'P 1'
#
loop_
_entity.id
_entity.type
_entity.pdbx_description
1 polymer ?
#
loop_
_entity_poly.entity_id
_entity_poly.type
_entity_poly.pdbx_seq_one_letter_code
_entity_poly.pdbx_strand_id
1 'polypeptide(L)' 'MARLVKHESQQPMEIKVGNESKWVCMCGLSGSKPFCDGSHKRTKDEDENKVYAYDKEKRVEV' A
#
# COMPACT_ATOMS: atom_id res chain seq x y z
N MET A 1 22.97 0.46 -6.37
CA MET A 1 22.20 1.45 -7.16
C MET A 1 20.77 1.46 -6.63
N ALA A 2 20.19 2.62 -6.36
CA ALA A 2 18.79 2.72 -5.97
C ALA A 2 17.91 2.70 -7.24
N ARG A 3 16.72 2.09 -7.14
CA ARG A 3 15.71 2.09 -8.20
C ARG A 3 14.41 2.65 -7.64
N LEU A 4 13.75 3.51 -8.42
CA LEU A 4 12.39 3.96 -8.13
C LEU A 4 11.43 3.01 -8.84
N VAL A 5 10.48 2.45 -8.09
CA VAL A 5 9.43 1.58 -8.62
C VAL A 5 8.11 2.27 -8.36
N LYS A 6 7.36 2.59 -9.43
CA LYS A 6 6.01 3.14 -9.31
C LYS A 6 5.09 2.07 -8.73
N HIS A 7 4.36 2.41 -7.68
CA HIS A 7 3.39 1.52 -7.06
C HIS A 7 1.99 2.10 -7.24
N GLU A 8 1.11 1.40 -7.96
CA GLU A 8 -0.22 1.92 -8.34
C GLU A 8 -1.36 1.28 -7.55
N SER A 9 -1.12 0.12 -6.94
CA SER A 9 -2.12 -0.56 -6.13
C SER A 9 -2.31 0.16 -4.80
N GLN A 10 -3.55 0.54 -4.50
CA GLN A 10 -3.92 1.24 -3.25
C GLN A 10 -4.77 0.39 -2.30
N GLN A 11 -5.09 -0.86 -2.67
CA GLN A 11 -6.03 -1.71 -1.94
C GLN A 11 -5.42 -3.09 -1.66
N PRO A 12 -5.80 -3.75 -0.56
CA PRO A 12 -5.39 -5.12 -0.33
C PRO A 12 -6.08 -6.09 -1.30
N MET A 13 -5.38 -7.17 -1.62
CA MET A 13 -5.93 -8.28 -2.40
C MET A 13 -6.52 -9.32 -1.46
N GLU A 14 -7.76 -9.73 -1.72
CA GLU A 14 -8.36 -10.88 -1.04
C GLU A 14 -7.83 -12.19 -1.64
N ILE A 15 -7.39 -13.10 -0.78
CA ILE A 15 -7.00 -14.46 -1.13
C ILE A 15 -7.83 -15.41 -0.29
N LYS A 16 -8.53 -16.34 -0.95
CA LYS A 16 -9.28 -17.40 -0.28
C LYS A 16 -8.37 -18.58 0.02
N VAL A 17 -8.28 -18.95 1.29
CA VAL A 17 -7.54 -20.13 1.76
C VAL A 17 -8.56 -21.08 2.38
N GLY A 18 -9.04 -22.03 1.59
CA GLY A 18 -10.19 -22.85 1.95
C GLY A 18 -11.45 -21.97 2.10
N ASN A 19 -12.04 -21.98 3.29
CA ASN A 19 -13.23 -21.18 3.62
C ASN A 19 -12.89 -19.85 4.31
N GLU A 20 -11.61 -19.53 4.48
CA GLU A 20 -11.17 -18.28 5.11
C GLU A 20 -10.70 -17.26 4.07
N SER A 21 -11.02 -15.98 4.30
CA SER A 21 -10.49 -14.86 3.52
C SER A 21 -9.29 -14.25 4.23
N LYS A 22 -8.16 -14.17 3.51
CA LYS A 22 -6.96 -13.44 3.95
C LYS A 22 -6.73 -12.23 3.06
N TRP A 23 -6.24 -11.14 3.65
CA TRP A 23 -6.01 -9.88 2.95
C TRP A 23 -4.51 -9.61 2.85
N VAL A 24 -3.99 -9.60 1.62
CA VAL A 24 -2.59 -9.32 1.32
C VAL A 24 -2.42 -7.84 1.00
N CYS A 25 -1.43 -7.20 1.61
CA CYS A 25 -1.11 -5.81 1.36
C CYS A 25 -0.56 -5.65 -0.06
N MET A 26 -1.25 -4.86 -0.88
CA MET A 26 -0.72 -4.39 -2.16
C MET A 26 -0.50 -2.87 -2.17
N CYS A 27 -0.68 -2.15 -1.06
CA CYS A 27 -0.45 -0.70 -1.02
C CYS A 27 0.99 -0.29 -0.71
N GLY A 28 1.87 -1.24 -0.37
CA GLY A 28 3.24 -0.92 0.01
C GLY A 28 3.43 -0.33 1.42
N LEU A 29 2.36 0.06 2.13
CA LEU A 29 2.47 0.78 3.42
C LEU A 29 2.24 -0.05 4.69
N SER A 30 1.80 -1.30 4.59
CA SER A 30 1.54 -2.13 5.78
C SER A 30 2.80 -2.30 6.65
N GLY A 31 2.64 -2.20 7.96
CA GLY A 31 3.64 -2.59 8.95
C GLY A 31 3.65 -4.10 9.24
N SER A 32 2.59 -4.83 8.88
CA SER A 32 2.43 -6.28 9.10
C SER A 32 2.57 -7.11 7.82
N LYS A 33 3.41 -6.65 6.88
CA LYS A 33 3.66 -7.34 5.60
C LYS A 33 3.95 -8.84 5.81
N PRO A 34 3.39 -9.73 4.96
CA PRO A 34 2.67 -9.43 3.71
C PRO A 34 1.19 -9.07 3.90
N PHE A 35 0.67 -9.06 5.11
CA PHE A 35 -0.76 -8.89 5.38
C PHE A 35 -1.17 -7.42 5.42
N CYS A 36 -2.46 -7.19 5.19
CA CYS A 36 -3.07 -5.87 5.34
C CYS A 36 -3.31 -5.56 6.83
N ASP A 37 -2.82 -4.41 7.30
CA ASP A 37 -3.10 -3.83 8.62
C ASP A 37 -4.07 -2.62 8.57
N GLY A 38 -4.56 -2.28 7.37
CA GLY A 38 -5.37 -1.08 7.14
C GLY A 38 -4.60 0.18 6.79
N SER A 39 -3.26 0.16 6.73
CA SER A 39 -2.43 1.31 6.34
C SER A 39 -2.74 1.85 4.93
N HIS A 40 -3.34 1.02 4.06
CA HIS A 40 -3.83 1.43 2.74
C HIS A 40 -4.86 2.58 2.80
N LYS A 41 -5.51 2.81 3.94
CA LYS A 41 -6.44 3.95 4.09
C LYS A 41 -5.74 5.31 3.93
N ARG A 42 -4.42 5.38 4.13
CA ARG A 42 -3.60 6.59 3.94
C ARG A 42 -3.45 7.00 2.48
N THR A 43 -3.79 6.13 1.53
CA THR A 43 -3.68 6.41 0.09
C THR A 43 -5.00 6.82 -0.54
N LYS A 44 -6.11 6.89 0.23
CA LYS A 44 -7.46 7.13 -0.31
C LYS A 44 -7.69 8.54 -0.85
N ASP A 45 -6.92 9.50 -0.35
CA ASP A 45 -6.98 10.92 -0.71
C ASP A 45 -5.87 11.31 -1.69
N GLU A 46 -5.16 10.35 -2.27
CA GLU A 46 -4.14 10.61 -3.28
C GLU A 46 -4.79 11.02 -4.61
N ASP A 47 -4.23 12.07 -5.22
CA ASP A 47 -4.62 12.52 -6.55
C ASP A 47 -3.92 11.67 -7.63
N GLU A 48 -4.64 11.34 -8.69
CA GLU A 48 -4.13 10.54 -9.82
C GLU A 48 -2.96 11.21 -10.58
N ASN A 49 -2.86 12.54 -10.50
CA ASN A 49 -1.83 13.33 -11.17
C ASN A 49 -0.62 13.66 -10.29
N LYS A 50 -0.60 13.17 -9.04
CA LYS A 50 0.45 13.47 -8.05
C LYS A 50 1.24 12.24 -7.65
N VAL A 51 2.50 12.45 -7.31
CA VAL A 51 3.37 11.39 -6.79
C VAL A 51 3.58 11.60 -5.31
N TYR A 52 3.36 10.55 -4.52
CA TYR A 52 3.57 10.58 -3.08
C TYR A 52 4.73 9.65 -2.70
N ALA A 53 5.72 10.21 -2.00
CA ALA A 53 6.77 9.45 -1.34
C ALA A 53 6.41 9.25 0.14
N TYR A 54 6.52 8.00 0.59
CA TYR A 54 6.27 7.62 1.98
C TYR A 54 7.59 7.27 2.65
N ASP A 55 7.96 8.05 3.67
CA ASP A 55 8.99 7.71 4.65
C ASP A 55 8.33 7.23 5.95
N LYS A 56 9.09 6.61 6.85
CA LYS A 56 8.64 6.08 8.14
C LYS A 56 7.84 7.09 8.96
N GLU A 57 8.13 8.38 8.78
CA GLU A 57 7.55 9.45 9.59
C GLU A 57 6.54 10.32 8.84
N LYS A 58 6.62 10.42 7.51
CA LYS A 58 5.82 11.38 6.74
C LYS A 58 5.54 10.97 5.30
N ARG A 59 4.42 11.47 4.77
CA ARG A 59 4.07 11.48 3.35
C ARG A 59 4.49 12.82 2.76
N VAL A 60 5.19 12.80 1.62
CA VAL A 60 5.64 14.00 0.90
C VAL A 60 5.17 13.90 -0.54
N GLU A 61 4.56 14.96 -1.06
CA GLU A 61 4.27 15.10 -2.51
C GLU A 61 5.60 15.43 -3.23
N VAL A 62 5.90 14.68 -4.29
CA VAL A 62 7.15 14.78 -5.08
C VAL A 62 6.86 15.37 -6.45
#